data_AF-A0A3P6RGK3-F1
#
_entry.id   AF-A0A3P6RGK3-F1
#
_cell.length_a   1.000
_cell.length_b   1.000
_cell.length_c   1.000
_cell.angle_alpha   90.00
_cell.angle_beta   90.00
_cell.angle_gamma   90.00
#
_symmetry.space_group_name_H-M   'P 1'
#
loop_
_entity.id
_entity.type
_entity.pdbx_description
1 polymer ?
#
loop_
_entity_poly.entity_id
_entity_poly.type
_entity_poly.pdbx_seq_one_letter_code
_entity_poly.pdbx_strand_id
1 'polypeptide(L)'
;MPARAKHMYDQETVINGKKVIIDLNQGFDTFMKKEEDREKTAKYLELKVTGERLDNFWKWIIMQAPKGSSLKKVLYEADFVCCYGLMKRIGSTPFSSKNGWEFSAVYFDDVIFLCEEERYETWHTMSEEKARSSYYELKFKQYMTVEENSVSFLSLL
;
A
#
# COMPACT_ATOMS: atom_id res chain seq x y z
N MET A 1 11.83 -5.13 11.48
CA MET A 1 12.14 -6.09 10.40
C MET A 1 11.54 -5.57 9.10
N PRO A 2 12.25 -5.63 7.96
CA PRO A 2 11.66 -5.25 6.67
C PRO A 2 10.46 -6.14 6.37
N ALA A 3 9.42 -5.56 5.76
CA ALA A 3 8.26 -6.34 5.30
C ALA A 3 8.72 -7.34 4.24
N ARG A 4 8.39 -8.62 4.42
CA ARG A 4 8.67 -9.68 3.44
C ARG A 4 7.55 -9.74 2.41
N ALA A 5 7.90 -10.14 1.19
CA ALA A 5 6.90 -10.46 0.18
C ALA A 5 5.98 -11.58 0.70
N LYS A 6 4.70 -11.46 0.39
CA LYS A 6 3.72 -12.51 0.68
C LYS A 6 3.23 -13.08 -0.63
N HIS A 7 3.00 -14.38 -0.64
CA HIS A 7 2.51 -15.10 -1.81
C HIS A 7 1.03 -15.39 -1.63
N MET A 8 0.28 -15.40 -2.73
CA MET A 8 -1.08 -15.94 -2.67
C MET A 8 -1.00 -17.46 -2.53
N TYR A 9 -2.00 -18.06 -1.89
CA TYR A 9 -2.17 -19.51 -1.94
C TYR A 9 -2.32 -19.98 -3.40
N ASP A 10 -1.80 -21.16 -3.70
CA ASP A 10 -1.96 -21.76 -5.02
C ASP A 10 -3.46 -21.99 -5.32
N GLN A 11 -3.81 -21.83 -6.61
CA GLN A 11 -5.17 -22.00 -7.10
C GLN A 11 -5.74 -23.36 -6.70
N GLU A 12 -4.95 -24.43 -6.70
CA GLU A 12 -5.42 -25.76 -6.25
C GLU A 12 -5.79 -25.80 -4.76
N THR A 13 -5.17 -24.97 -3.92
CA THR A 13 -5.46 -24.90 -2.48
C THR A 13 -6.71 -24.07 -2.19
N VAL A 14 -6.99 -23.04 -3.01
CA VAL A 14 -8.17 -22.16 -2.87
C VAL A 14 -9.39 -22.70 -3.62
N ILE A 15 -9.18 -23.37 -4.75
CA ILE A 15 -10.20 -23.73 -5.76
C ILE A 15 -10.57 -25.23 -5.72
N ASN A 16 -10.02 -26.04 -4.80
CA ASN A 16 -10.36 -27.48 -4.70
C ASN A 16 -11.83 -27.79 -4.29
N GLY A 17 -12.78 -26.91 -4.60
CA GLY A 17 -14.22 -27.09 -4.39
C GLY A 17 -14.64 -27.09 -2.93
N LYS A 18 -13.70 -27.02 -1.99
CA LYS A 18 -13.98 -26.96 -0.56
C LYS A 18 -14.42 -25.55 -0.20
N LYS A 19 -15.63 -25.45 0.34
CA LYS A 19 -16.18 -24.19 0.86
C LYS A 19 -15.25 -23.61 1.92
N VAL A 20 -14.55 -22.54 1.59
CA VAL A 20 -13.76 -21.77 2.56
C VAL A 20 -14.70 -20.82 3.28
N ILE A 21 -14.83 -20.98 4.60
CA ILE A 21 -15.59 -20.05 5.44
C ILE A 21 -14.60 -18.99 5.94
N ILE A 22 -14.74 -17.77 5.42
CA ILE A 22 -13.91 -16.63 5.79
C ILE A 22 -14.73 -15.72 6.72
N ASP A 23 -14.35 -15.66 7.99
CA ASP A 23 -14.89 -14.66 8.91
C ASP A 23 -13.98 -13.42 8.94
N LEU A 24 -14.46 -12.35 8.30
CA LEU A 24 -13.76 -11.07 8.22
C LEU A 24 -13.91 -10.22 9.49
N ASN A 25 -14.79 -10.59 10.44
CA ASN A 25 -14.91 -9.90 11.73
C ASN A 25 -13.91 -10.40 12.76
N GLN A 26 -13.33 -11.58 12.54
CA GLN A 26 -12.47 -12.24 13.51
C GLN A 26 -11.24 -11.38 13.88
N GLY A 27 -11.28 -10.76 15.07
CA GLY A 27 -10.20 -9.95 15.62
C GLY A 27 -10.38 -8.43 15.46
N PHE A 28 -11.54 -7.98 14.97
CA PHE A 28 -11.85 -6.55 14.81
C PHE A 28 -11.77 -5.78 16.14
N ASP A 29 -12.39 -6.29 17.22
CA ASP A 29 -12.35 -5.59 18.53
C ASP A 29 -10.93 -5.46 19.10
N THR A 30 -10.07 -6.45 18.85
CA THR A 30 -8.66 -6.39 19.28
C THR A 30 -7.84 -5.45 18.40
N PHE A 31 -8.20 -5.35 17.11
CA PHE A 31 -7.63 -4.36 16.20
C PHE A 31 -7.98 -2.95 16.70
N MET A 32 -9.26 -2.66 16.95
CA MET A 32 -9.72 -1.38 17.48
C MET A 32 -9.09 -1.01 18.83
N LYS A 33 -9.01 -1.94 19.79
CA LYS A 33 -8.36 -1.70 21.09
C LYS A 33 -6.86 -1.41 20.99
N LYS A 34 -6.15 -2.11 20.10
CA LYS A 34 -4.73 -1.81 19.82
C LYS A 34 -4.54 -0.45 19.14
N GLU A 35 -5.61 0.13 18.59
CA GLU A 35 -5.61 1.41 17.91
C GLU A 35 -6.04 2.58 18.81
N GLU A 36 -6.98 2.38 19.74
CA GLU A 36 -7.35 3.35 20.79
C GLU A 36 -6.15 3.71 21.69
N ASP A 37 -5.24 2.76 21.94
CA ASP A 37 -4.00 2.98 22.72
C ASP A 37 -2.89 3.71 21.94
N ARG A 38 -3.16 4.24 20.74
CA ARG A 38 -2.09 4.66 19.83
C ARG A 38 -2.31 6.02 19.16
N GLU A 39 -1.69 7.01 19.79
CA GLU A 39 -0.91 8.07 19.13
C GLU A 39 0.02 7.51 18.01
N LYS A 40 0.39 6.21 18.11
CA LYS A 40 1.10 5.43 17.08
C LYS A 40 0.25 4.92 15.90
N THR A 41 -1.07 4.86 15.98
CA THR A 41 -1.98 4.35 14.94
C THR A 41 -2.45 5.50 14.08
N ALA A 42 -2.75 6.66 14.69
CA ALA A 42 -2.76 7.91 13.95
C ALA A 42 -1.46 8.03 13.15
N LYS A 43 -0.29 7.78 13.75
CA LYS A 43 0.99 7.74 13.02
C LYS A 43 1.13 6.60 12.01
N TYR A 44 0.61 5.40 12.25
CA TYR A 44 0.74 4.25 11.33
C TYR A 44 -0.20 4.36 10.13
N LEU A 45 -1.39 4.89 10.36
CA LEU A 45 -2.39 5.21 9.35
C LEU A 45 -2.03 6.51 8.66
N GLU A 46 -1.54 7.55 9.34
CA GLU A 46 -0.82 8.68 8.70
C GLU A 46 0.35 8.15 7.88
N LEU A 47 1.14 7.16 8.33
CA LEU A 47 2.21 6.58 7.50
C LEU A 47 1.69 5.78 6.30
N LYS A 48 0.49 5.23 6.39
CA LYS A 48 -0.13 4.40 5.33
C LYS A 48 -0.94 5.23 4.34
N VAL A 49 -1.51 6.32 4.84
CA VAL A 49 -2.14 7.43 4.14
C VAL A 49 -0.97 8.16 3.47
N THR A 50 0.01 8.73 4.19
CA THR A 50 1.27 9.29 3.63
C THR A 50 2.20 8.27 2.96
N GLY A 51 1.67 7.15 2.46
CA GLY A 51 2.28 6.18 1.55
C GLY A 51 2.93 6.80 0.30
N GLU A 52 2.85 8.11 0.14
CA GLU A 52 3.67 8.93 -0.74
C GLU A 52 4.96 9.46 -0.09
N ARG A 53 5.50 8.79 0.94
CA ARG A 53 6.89 9.03 1.34
C ARG A 53 7.81 8.52 0.25
N LEU A 54 7.92 9.34 -0.80
CA LEU A 54 8.93 9.25 -1.82
C LEU A 54 10.30 9.12 -1.17
N ASP A 55 10.52 9.53 0.09
CA ASP A 55 11.73 9.28 0.89
C ASP A 55 12.33 7.87 0.75
N ASN A 56 11.52 6.81 0.83
CA ASN A 56 12.03 5.44 0.72
C ASN A 56 12.37 5.09 -0.74
N PHE A 57 11.58 5.62 -1.68
CA PHE A 57 11.85 5.50 -3.10
C PHE A 57 13.11 6.29 -3.50
N TRP A 58 13.30 7.49 -2.98
CA TRP A 58 14.48 8.34 -3.10
C TRP A 58 15.72 7.66 -2.54
N LYS A 59 15.63 7.08 -1.33
CA LYS A 59 16.72 6.27 -0.78
C LYS A 59 17.07 5.11 -1.71
N TRP A 60 16.06 4.44 -2.26
CA TRP A 60 16.29 3.36 -3.22
C TRP A 60 16.97 3.89 -4.50
N ILE A 61 16.50 4.99 -5.10
CA ILE A 61 17.12 5.62 -6.27
C ILE A 61 18.59 5.94 -5.98
N ILE A 62 18.88 6.58 -4.85
CA ILE A 62 20.25 6.93 -4.44
C ILE A 62 21.11 5.67 -4.28
N MET A 63 20.56 4.58 -3.76
CA MET A 63 21.26 3.30 -3.64
C MET A 63 21.53 2.63 -4.99
N GLN A 64 20.66 2.82 -5.98
CA GLN A 64 20.85 2.25 -7.32
C GLN A 64 21.77 3.11 -8.19
N ALA A 65 21.91 4.40 -7.90
CA ALA A 65 22.67 5.35 -8.71
C ALA A 65 24.19 5.11 -8.60
N PRO A 66 24.89 4.74 -9.69
CA PRO A 66 26.34 4.82 -9.72
C PRO A 66 26.80 6.25 -9.42
N LYS A 67 27.94 6.42 -8.73
CA LYS A 67 28.49 7.76 -8.45
C LYS A 67 28.66 8.54 -9.76
N GLY A 68 27.99 9.69 -9.86
CA GLY A 68 28.05 10.58 -11.03
C GLY A 68 27.12 10.20 -12.20
N SER A 69 26.23 9.23 -12.05
CA SER A 69 25.17 8.99 -13.05
C SER A 69 24.09 10.06 -12.98
N SER A 70 23.54 10.46 -14.13
CA SER A 70 22.31 11.26 -14.18
C SER A 70 21.11 10.50 -13.63
N LEU A 71 20.16 11.22 -13.05
CA LEU A 71 18.93 10.66 -12.51
C LEU A 71 18.10 9.98 -13.59
N LYS A 72 18.04 10.57 -14.80
CA LYS A 72 17.39 9.94 -15.97
C LYS A 72 17.90 8.53 -16.26
N LYS A 73 19.21 8.30 -16.20
CA LYS A 73 19.78 6.97 -16.44
C LYS A 73 19.34 5.95 -15.40
N VAL A 74 19.25 6.35 -14.13
CA VAL A 74 18.78 5.50 -13.02
C VAL A 74 17.29 5.19 -13.15
N LEU A 75 16.53 6.16 -13.66
CA LEU A 75 15.09 6.07 -13.88
C LEU A 75 14.71 5.61 -15.29
N TYR A 76 15.64 5.02 -16.04
CA TYR A 76 15.40 4.48 -17.39
C TYR A 76 14.77 5.50 -18.35
N GLU A 77 15.31 6.72 -18.37
CA GLU A 77 14.88 7.84 -19.22
C GLU A 77 13.44 8.31 -18.99
N ALA A 78 12.86 8.02 -17.82
CA ALA A 78 11.54 8.52 -17.47
C ALA A 78 11.50 10.05 -17.41
N ASP A 79 10.47 10.65 -18.01
CA ASP A 79 10.25 12.10 -17.94
C ASP A 79 9.54 12.52 -16.65
N PHE A 80 8.80 11.60 -16.03
CA PHE A 80 8.17 11.83 -14.73
C PHE A 80 8.13 10.57 -13.86
N VAL A 81 8.06 10.80 -12.55
CA VAL A 81 7.97 9.79 -11.49
C VAL A 81 6.81 10.13 -10.58
N CYS A 82 6.00 9.14 -10.25
CA CYS A 82 4.91 9.29 -9.29
C CYS A 82 4.51 7.93 -8.70
N CYS A 83 3.74 7.95 -7.61
CA CYS A 83 3.11 6.75 -7.11
C CYS A 83 1.99 6.28 -8.07
N TYR A 84 1.85 4.97 -8.26
CA TYR A 84 0.81 4.38 -9.12
C TYR A 84 -0.62 4.79 -8.71
N GLY A 85 -0.84 5.12 -7.43
CA GLY A 85 -2.11 5.65 -6.93
C GLY A 85 -2.56 6.90 -7.67
N LEU A 86 -1.66 7.88 -7.85
CA LEU A 86 -1.91 9.12 -8.55
C LEU A 86 -2.26 8.88 -10.03
N MET A 87 -1.53 8.01 -10.72
CA MET A 87 -1.82 7.67 -12.13
C MET A 87 -3.21 7.05 -12.31
N LYS A 88 -3.60 6.14 -11.41
CA LYS A 88 -4.96 5.58 -11.42
C LYS A 88 -6.01 6.66 -11.21
N ARG A 89 -5.75 7.62 -10.33
CA ARG A 89 -6.70 8.71 -10.05
C ARG A 89 -6.85 9.63 -11.26
N ILE A 90 -5.74 10.07 -11.86
CA ILE A 90 -5.73 10.84 -13.10
C ILE A 90 -6.50 10.08 -14.19
N GLY A 91 -6.17 8.81 -14.45
CA GLY A 91 -6.81 8.00 -15.49
C GLY A 91 -8.29 7.71 -15.26
N SER A 92 -8.74 7.71 -14.00
CA SER A 92 -10.16 7.52 -13.65
C SER A 92 -10.96 8.81 -13.54
N THR A 93 -10.32 9.98 -13.65
CA THR A 93 -10.97 11.31 -13.58
C THR A 93 -12.21 11.43 -14.47
N PRO A 94 -12.22 10.95 -15.73
CA PRO A 94 -13.42 11.05 -16.57
C PRO A 94 -14.63 10.28 -16.03
N PHE A 95 -14.41 9.31 -15.14
CA PHE A 95 -15.42 8.39 -14.61
C PHE A 95 -15.72 8.60 -13.12
N SER A 96 -14.98 9.47 -12.44
CA SER A 96 -15.10 9.71 -11.00
C SER A 96 -15.39 11.18 -10.73
N SER A 97 -16.66 11.51 -10.53
CA SER A 97 -17.11 12.89 -10.27
C SER A 97 -17.10 13.29 -8.80
N LYS A 98 -16.80 12.35 -7.88
CA LYS A 98 -17.03 12.55 -6.44
C LYS A 98 -15.80 12.94 -5.65
N ASN A 99 -14.59 12.70 -6.16
CA ASN A 99 -13.36 12.96 -5.44
C ASN A 99 -12.45 13.86 -6.27
N GLY A 100 -12.32 15.12 -5.87
CA GLY A 100 -11.24 15.97 -6.37
C GLY A 100 -9.88 15.40 -5.98
N TRP A 101 -8.85 15.75 -6.73
CA TRP A 101 -7.48 15.35 -6.44
C TRP A 101 -6.54 16.52 -6.65
N GLU A 102 -5.45 16.52 -5.88
CA GLU A 102 -4.44 17.56 -5.84
C GLU A 102 -3.08 16.89 -5.68
N PHE A 103 -2.07 17.45 -6.34
CA PHE A 103 -0.71 16.95 -6.25
C PHE A 103 0.27 18.12 -6.40
N SER A 104 1.42 18.01 -5.75
CA SER A 104 2.57 18.87 -5.99
C SER A 104 3.43 18.29 -7.11
N ALA A 105 4.03 19.15 -7.92
CA ALA A 105 5.00 18.78 -8.96
C ALA A 105 6.35 19.46 -8.70
N VAL A 106 7.45 18.70 -8.78
CA VAL A 106 8.81 19.21 -8.58
C VAL A 106 9.69 18.76 -9.75
N TYR A 107 10.37 19.70 -10.41
CA TYR A 107 11.34 19.40 -11.45
C TYR A 107 12.75 19.30 -10.87
N PHE A 108 13.44 18.17 -11.09
CA PHE A 108 14.79 17.94 -10.58
C PHE A 108 15.57 16.99 -11.52
N ASP A 109 16.78 17.42 -11.91
CA ASP A 109 17.69 16.67 -12.80
C ASP A 109 17.00 16.05 -14.03
N ASP A 110 16.28 16.91 -14.78
CA ASP A 110 15.51 16.57 -15.98
C ASP A 110 14.34 15.58 -15.78
N VAL A 111 13.87 15.41 -14.55
CA VAL A 111 12.73 14.54 -14.22
C VAL A 111 11.69 15.30 -13.39
N ILE A 112 10.40 15.11 -13.72
CA ILE A 112 9.28 15.68 -12.95
C ILE A 112 8.79 14.67 -11.92
N PHE A 113 8.83 15.03 -10.64
CA PHE A 113 8.27 14.24 -9.55
C PHE A 113 6.87 14.75 -9.21
N LEU A 114 5.88 13.85 -9.23
CA LEU A 114 4.50 14.15 -8.83
C LEU A 114 4.20 13.44 -7.51
N CYS A 115 3.70 14.20 -6.55
CA CYS A 115 3.32 13.73 -5.23
C CYS A 115 1.88 14.20 -4.95
N GLU A 116 0.92 13.28 -4.91
CA GLU A 116 -0.41 13.51 -4.40
C GLU A 116 -0.36 14.14 -3.00
N GLU A 117 -1.04 15.28 -2.86
CA GLU A 117 -1.31 15.86 -1.56
C GLU A 117 -2.52 15.13 -0.98
N GLU A 118 -2.28 14.42 0.11
CA GLU A 118 -3.38 13.75 0.77
C GLU A 118 -4.18 14.70 1.65
N ARG A 119 -5.50 14.65 1.42
CA ARG A 119 -6.46 15.15 2.39
C ARG A 119 -6.50 14.18 3.56
N TYR A 120 -5.95 14.61 4.69
CA TYR A 120 -6.16 13.97 5.97
C TYR A 120 -7.67 13.97 6.27
N GLU A 121 -8.37 12.92 5.88
CA GLU A 121 -9.58 12.57 6.62
C GLU A 121 -9.11 12.03 7.95
N THR A 122 -9.19 12.88 8.97
CA THR A 122 -8.84 12.53 10.33
C THR A 122 -9.62 11.28 10.73
N TRP A 123 -8.95 10.16 11.00
CA TRP A 123 -9.61 8.90 11.39
C TRP A 123 -10.57 9.05 12.57
N HIS A 124 -10.40 10.10 13.39
CA HIS A 124 -11.32 10.48 14.46
C HIS A 124 -12.75 10.83 13.98
N THR A 125 -12.95 11.13 12.69
CA THR A 125 -14.27 11.36 12.09
C THR A 125 -14.76 10.18 11.25
N MET A 126 -13.99 9.10 11.14
CA MET A 126 -14.40 7.91 10.40
C MET A 126 -15.44 7.12 11.20
N SER A 127 -16.54 6.74 10.52
CA SER A 127 -17.53 5.85 11.11
C SER A 127 -16.95 4.46 11.36
N GLU A 128 -17.49 3.75 12.34
CA GLU A 128 -17.16 2.35 12.63
C GLU A 128 -17.29 1.47 11.38
N GLU A 129 -18.29 1.74 10.53
CA GLU A 129 -18.49 1.05 9.26
C GLU A 129 -17.30 1.22 8.31
N LYS A 130 -16.76 2.43 8.20
CA LYS A 130 -15.60 2.72 7.33
C LYS A 130 -14.33 2.07 7.88
N ALA A 131 -14.14 2.12 9.20
CA ALA A 131 -13.05 1.41 9.87
C ALA A 131 -13.14 -0.11 9.66
N ARG A 132 -14.35 -0.67 9.78
CA ARG A 132 -14.62 -2.10 9.54
C ARG A 132 -14.36 -2.50 8.09
N SER A 133 -14.75 -1.68 7.12
CA SER A 133 -14.44 -1.90 5.71
C SER A 133 -12.93 -1.95 5.45
N SER A 134 -12.16 -1.00 6.01
CA SER A 134 -10.70 -1.01 5.92
C SER A 134 -10.08 -2.24 6.61
N TYR A 135 -10.63 -2.68 7.74
CA TYR A 135 -10.19 -3.89 8.42
C TYR A 135 -10.44 -5.15 7.58
N TYR A 136 -11.58 -5.25 6.90
CA TYR A 136 -11.91 -6.39 6.04
C TYR A 136 -10.89 -6.59 4.94
N GLU A 137 -10.37 -5.51 4.33
CA GLU A 137 -9.29 -5.60 3.35
C GLU A 137 -8.03 -6.24 3.95
N LEU A 138 -7.62 -5.80 5.15
CA LEU A 138 -6.46 -6.33 5.86
C LEU A 138 -6.66 -7.80 6.22
N LYS A 139 -7.84 -8.15 6.75
CA LYS A 139 -8.17 -9.49 7.18
C LYS A 139 -8.27 -10.46 6.00
N PHE A 140 -8.89 -10.02 4.91
CA PHE A 140 -8.92 -10.78 3.66
C PHE A 140 -7.51 -11.04 3.13
N LYS A 141 -6.65 -10.02 3.11
CA LYS A 141 -5.25 -10.18 2.71
C LYS A 141 -4.51 -11.20 3.59
N GLN A 142 -4.80 -11.25 4.90
CA GLN A 142 -4.23 -12.27 5.79
C GLN A 142 -4.70 -13.68 5.42
N TYR A 143 -5.99 -13.86 5.12
CA TYR A 143 -6.51 -15.17 4.72
C TYR A 143 -5.98 -15.64 3.37
N MET A 144 -5.69 -14.72 2.45
CA MET A 144 -5.32 -15.05 1.08
C MET A 144 -3.80 -15.12 0.85
N THR A 145 -2.98 -14.85 1.87
CA THR A 145 -1.53 -14.79 1.69
C THR A 145 -0.74 -15.60 2.70
N VAL A 146 0.39 -16.14 2.25
CA VAL A 146 1.38 -16.88 3.04
C VAL A 146 2.75 -16.23 2.97
N GLU A 147 3.58 -16.50 3.98
CA GLU A 147 4.98 -16.09 3.96
C GLU A 147 5.82 -17.15 3.23
N GLU A 148 6.84 -16.71 2.49
CA GLU A 148 7.72 -17.55 1.66
C GLU A 148 8.28 -18.79 2.38
N ASN A 149 8.57 -18.67 3.69
CA ASN A 149 9.12 -19.75 4.52
C ASN A 149 8.11 -20.84 4.91
N SER A 150 6.82 -20.68 4.59
CA SER A 150 5.77 -21.66 4.93
C SER A 150 5.42 -22.60 3.77
N VAL A 151 5.92 -22.34 2.56
CA VAL A 151 5.67 -23.14 1.34
C VAL A 151 6.54 -24.42 1.31
N SER A 152 7.66 -24.44 2.03
CA SER A 152 8.59 -25.58 2.09
C SER A 152 8.03 -26.82 2.82
N PHE A 153 6.92 -26.71 3.57
CA PHE A 153 6.30 -27.86 4.25
C PHE A 153 5.28 -28.62 3.39
N LEU A 154 4.82 -28.06 2.27
CA LEU A 154 3.81 -28.69 1.41
C LEU A 154 4.40 -29.45 0.21
N SER A 155 5.73 -29.43 0.03
CA SER A 155 6.44 -30.21 -1.01
C SER A 155 7.01 -31.54 -0.49
N LEU A 156 6.66 -31.93 0.74
CA LEU A 156 7.15 -33.14 1.43
C LEU A 156 6.02 -34.08 1.93
N LEU A 157 4.78 -33.86 1.48
CA LEU A 157 3.65 -34.78 1.65
C LEU A 157 3.12 -35.20 0.28
#